data_AF-A0A9D9MMR2-F1
#
_entry.id   AF-A0A9D9MMR2-F1
#
_cell.length_a   1.000
_cell.length_b   1.000
_cell.length_c   1.000
_cell.angle_alpha   90.00
_cell.angle_beta   90.00
_cell.angle_gamma   90.00
#
_symmetry.space_group_name_H-M   'P 1'
#
loop_
_entity.id
_entity.type
_entity.pdbx_description
1 polymer ?
#
loop_
_entity_poly.entity_id
_entity_poly.type
_entity_poly.pdbx_seq_one_letter_code
_entity_poly.pdbx_strand_id
1 'polypeptide(L)'
;MKTSIIGFVLGISVVILPAFIKANYIPNESTAEVNKIDDFYVFTDSKPVLPFDLLGDVDLGFVSGTQYEDIKLNLIKRAKKKFPDGDGIILNLDKKGIDKCIVIQYK
;
A
#
# COMPACT_ATOMS: atom_id res chain seq x y z
N MET A 1 21.35 36.67 -29.25
CA MET A 1 20.60 36.38 -28.01
C MET A 1 19.41 35.45 -28.23
N LYS A 2 18.51 35.72 -29.19
CA LYS A 2 17.29 34.91 -29.40
C LYS A 2 17.56 33.43 -29.73
N THR A 3 18.57 33.13 -30.53
CA THR A 3 18.95 31.77 -30.93
C THR A 3 19.60 30.94 -29.81
N SER A 4 20.37 31.57 -28.91
CA SER A 4 20.97 30.87 -27.76
C SER A 4 19.93 30.52 -26.69
N ILE A 5 18.89 31.34 -26.53
CA ILE A 5 17.78 31.07 -25.60
C ILE A 5 16.95 29.88 -26.09
N ILE A 6 16.71 29.77 -27.40
CA ILE A 6 15.98 28.64 -28.00
C ILE A 6 16.75 27.33 -27.80
N GLY A 7 18.06 27.33 -28.03
CA GLY A 7 18.91 26.16 -27.78
C GLY A 7 18.92 25.72 -26.31
N PHE A 8 18.91 26.68 -25.38
CA PHE A 8 18.84 26.41 -23.95
C PHE A 8 17.49 25.82 -23.52
N VAL A 9 16.38 26.36 -24.01
CA VAL A 9 15.02 25.84 -23.74
C VAL A 9 14.83 24.44 -24.33
N LEU A 10 15.30 24.21 -25.56
CA LEU A 10 15.29 22.88 -26.18
C LEU A 10 16.13 21.88 -25.38
N GLY A 11 17.33 22.27 -24.96
CA GLY A 11 18.19 21.44 -24.10
C GLY A 11 17.52 21.05 -22.79
N ILE A 12 16.85 22.01 -22.11
CA ILE A 12 16.09 21.73 -20.89
C ILE A 12 14.92 20.79 -21.16
N SER A 13 14.18 21.00 -22.25
CA SER A 13 13.01 20.17 -22.59
C SER A 13 13.37 18.70 -22.85
N VAL A 14 14.53 18.44 -23.45
CA VAL A 14 15.01 17.08 -23.75
C VAL A 14 15.40 16.33 -22.48
N VAL A 15 15.90 17.04 -21.45
CA VAL A 15 16.31 16.42 -20.18
C VAL A 15 15.11 16.15 -19.26
N ILE A 16 14.02 16.93 -19.37
CA ILE A 16 12.83 16.76 -18.54
C ILE A 16 11.98 15.54 -18.99
N LEU A 17 11.94 15.22 -20.28
CA LEU A 17 11.15 14.11 -20.82
C LEU A 17 11.44 12.74 -20.15
N PRO A 18 12.70 12.30 -19.97
CA PRO A 18 12.98 11.03 -19.30
C PRO A 18 12.71 11.05 -17.79
N ALA A 19 12.63 12.23 -17.15
CA ALA A 19 12.33 12.33 -15.72
C ALA A 19 10.86 11.96 -15.38
N PHE A 20 9.97 11.92 -16.38
CA PHE A 20 8.56 11.53 -16.22
C PHE A 20 8.25 10.10 -16.67
N ILE A 21 9.26 9.29 -16.99
CA ILE A 21 9.04 7.86 -17.24
C ILE A 21 8.68 7.22 -15.89
N LYS A 22 7.38 7.14 -15.59
CA LYS A 22 6.88 6.21 -14.57
C LYS A 22 7.39 4.83 -14.99
N ALA A 23 8.30 4.26 -14.21
CA ALA A 23 8.70 2.88 -14.39
C ALA A 23 7.44 2.02 -14.24
N ASN A 24 6.99 1.40 -15.34
CA ASN A 24 5.93 0.41 -15.26
C ASN A 24 6.46 -0.73 -14.40
N TYR A 25 5.71 -1.10 -13.36
CA TYR A 25 6.09 -2.27 -12.58
C TYR A 25 6.04 -3.50 -13.49
N ILE A 26 7.16 -4.22 -13.56
CA ILE A 26 7.26 -5.47 -14.31
C ILE A 26 7.04 -6.61 -13.31
N PRO A 27 5.95 -7.39 -13.43
CA PRO A 27 5.73 -8.55 -12.60
C PRO A 27 6.93 -9.50 -12.63
N ASN A 28 7.24 -10.07 -11.48
CA ASN A 28 8.31 -11.05 -11.30
C ASN A 28 7.84 -12.19 -10.39
N GLU A 29 8.73 -13.12 -10.08
CA GLU A 29 8.41 -14.29 -9.25
C GLU A 29 7.95 -13.94 -7.83
N SER A 30 8.17 -12.71 -7.36
CA SER A 30 7.67 -12.20 -6.09
C SER A 30 6.33 -11.45 -6.21
N THR A 31 5.73 -11.37 -7.40
CA THR A 31 4.43 -10.74 -7.63
C THR A 31 3.30 -11.75 -7.45
N ALA A 32 2.27 -11.36 -6.70
CA ALA A 32 1.06 -12.15 -6.54
C ALA A 32 -0.17 -11.25 -6.49
N GLU A 33 -1.32 -11.80 -6.81
CA GLU A 33 -2.60 -11.14 -6.60
C GLU A 33 -2.98 -11.20 -5.11
N VAL A 34 -3.47 -10.08 -4.60
CA VAL A 34 -3.90 -9.96 -3.21
C VAL A 34 -5.37 -10.33 -3.08
N ASN A 35 -5.71 -11.05 -2.01
CA ASN A 35 -7.10 -11.38 -1.70
C ASN A 35 -7.85 -10.15 -1.18
N LYS A 36 -9.10 -9.99 -1.63
CA LYS A 36 -10.03 -8.97 -1.14
C LYS A 36 -11.07 -9.62 -0.23
N ILE A 37 -11.21 -9.11 0.99
CA ILE A 37 -12.20 -9.57 1.98
C ILE A 37 -12.92 -8.35 2.52
N ASP A 38 -14.25 -8.34 2.48
CA ASP A 38 -15.08 -7.19 2.89
C ASP A 38 -14.61 -5.88 2.27
N ASP A 39 -14.30 -5.89 0.97
CA ASP A 39 -13.76 -4.76 0.21
C ASP A 39 -12.38 -4.23 0.64
N PHE A 40 -11.68 -4.91 1.54
CA PHE A 40 -10.30 -4.60 1.89
C PHE A 40 -9.33 -5.57 1.22
N TYR A 41 -8.27 -5.03 0.60
CA TYR A 41 -7.11 -5.84 0.19
C TYR A 41 -6.31 -6.28 1.40
N VAL A 42 -6.02 -7.57 1.54
CA VAL A 42 -5.38 -8.14 2.73
C VAL A 42 -3.98 -8.63 2.41
N PHE A 43 -2.97 -7.89 2.88
CA PHE A 43 -1.57 -8.23 2.70
C PHE A 43 -1.04 -8.96 3.94
N THR A 44 -0.53 -10.17 3.74
CA THR A 44 0.14 -10.97 4.78
C THR A 44 1.54 -11.28 4.27
N ASP A 45 2.56 -10.99 5.08
CA ASP A 45 3.98 -11.14 4.71
C ASP A 45 4.36 -10.48 3.37
N SER A 46 3.60 -9.47 2.96
CA SER A 46 3.70 -8.80 1.67
C SER A 46 3.25 -7.34 1.80
N LYS A 47 3.48 -6.56 0.73
CA LYS A 47 3.10 -5.15 0.66
C LYS A 47 2.60 -4.81 -0.73
N PRO A 48 1.76 -3.77 -0.88
CA PRO A 48 1.34 -3.31 -2.18
C PRO A 48 2.52 -2.82 -3.00
N VAL A 49 2.44 -3.07 -4.29
CA VAL A 49 3.41 -2.58 -5.28
C VAL A 49 3.04 -1.19 -5.77
N LEU A 50 1.74 -0.89 -5.83
CA LEU A 50 1.24 0.42 -6.21
C LEU A 50 1.52 1.45 -5.11
N PRO A 51 1.68 2.74 -5.44
CA PRO A 51 1.81 3.79 -4.42
C PRO A 51 0.57 3.88 -3.52
N PHE A 52 0.80 3.98 -2.22
CA PHE A 52 -0.24 4.12 -1.20
C PHE A 52 0.20 5.08 -0.09
N ASP A 53 -0.76 5.57 0.67
CA ASP A 53 -0.57 6.29 1.92
C ASP A 53 -0.95 5.40 3.11
N LEU A 54 -0.32 5.66 4.26
CA LEU A 54 -0.63 4.98 5.52
C LEU A 54 -1.66 5.81 6.28
N LEU A 55 -2.85 5.24 6.52
CA LEU A 55 -3.89 5.90 7.30
C LEU A 55 -3.68 5.73 8.81
N GLY A 56 -3.06 4.62 9.22
CA GLY A 56 -2.66 4.36 10.60
C GLY A 56 -2.79 2.90 11.04
N ASP A 57 -2.48 2.66 12.31
CA ASP A 57 -2.48 1.31 12.90
C ASP A 57 -3.81 0.95 13.61
N VAL A 58 -4.12 -0.34 13.61
CA VAL A 58 -5.26 -0.95 14.30
C VAL A 58 -4.78 -2.17 15.07
N ASP A 59 -4.95 -2.14 16.39
CA ASP A 59 -4.62 -3.26 17.25
C ASP A 59 -5.80 -4.21 17.42
N LEU A 60 -5.49 -5.51 17.48
CA LEU A 60 -6.48 -6.56 17.69
C LEU A 60 -7.06 -6.51 19.13
N GLY A 61 -6.29 -6.09 20.13
CA GLY A 61 -6.72 -6.09 21.53
C GLY A 61 -7.11 -7.50 22.03
N PHE A 62 -8.04 -7.58 23.00
CA PHE A 62 -8.55 -8.87 23.48
C PHE A 62 -9.57 -9.48 22.51
N VAL A 63 -9.35 -10.76 22.15
CA VAL A 63 -10.27 -11.55 21.32
C VAL A 63 -10.32 -12.99 21.80
N SER A 64 -11.49 -13.63 21.66
CA SER A 64 -11.67 -15.06 21.86
C SER A 64 -11.35 -15.80 20.56
N GLY A 65 -10.12 -16.25 20.40
CA GLY A 65 -9.68 -17.00 19.22
C GLY A 65 -8.25 -16.62 18.82
N THR A 66 -7.37 -17.61 18.79
CA THR A 66 -5.96 -17.44 18.38
C THR A 66 -5.71 -17.95 16.97
N GLN A 67 -6.77 -18.31 16.24
CA GLN A 67 -6.65 -18.75 14.87
C GLN A 67 -6.50 -17.56 13.95
N TYR A 68 -5.68 -17.75 12.91
CA TYR A 68 -5.40 -16.71 11.92
C TYR A 68 -6.67 -16.12 11.29
N GLU A 69 -7.65 -16.96 10.97
CA GLU A 69 -8.89 -16.50 10.33
C GLU A 69 -9.67 -15.54 11.24
N ASP A 70 -9.81 -15.89 12.52
CA ASP A 70 -10.48 -15.04 13.51
C ASP A 70 -9.74 -13.72 13.70
N ILE A 71 -8.42 -13.76 13.82
CA ILE A 71 -7.56 -12.58 13.98
C ILE A 71 -7.71 -11.65 12.78
N LYS A 72 -7.57 -12.19 11.56
CA LYS A 72 -7.68 -11.45 10.30
C LYS A 72 -9.06 -10.79 10.17
N LEU A 73 -10.15 -11.53 10.34
CA LEU A 73 -11.51 -10.98 10.22
C LEU A 73 -11.79 -9.90 11.27
N ASN A 74 -11.32 -10.07 12.50
CA ASN A 74 -11.47 -9.06 13.55
C ASN A 74 -10.68 -7.78 13.23
N LEU A 75 -9.45 -7.89 12.72
CA LEU A 75 -8.65 -6.74 12.30
C LEU A 75 -9.31 -6.00 11.14
N ILE A 76 -9.80 -6.70 10.11
CA ILE A 76 -10.54 -6.11 8.99
C ILE A 76 -11.75 -5.32 9.50
N LYS A 77 -12.58 -5.93 10.35
CA LYS A 77 -13.79 -5.31 10.89
C LYS A 77 -13.46 -4.02 11.67
N ARG A 78 -12.39 -4.04 12.47
CA ARG A 78 -11.94 -2.87 13.24
C ARG A 78 -11.35 -1.80 12.34
N ALA A 79 -10.55 -2.19 11.35
CA ALA A 79 -9.97 -1.28 10.36
C ALA A 79 -11.06 -0.52 9.60
N LYS A 80 -12.06 -1.23 9.06
CA LYS A 80 -13.21 -0.60 8.37
C LYS A 80 -13.96 0.39 9.25
N LYS A 81 -14.11 0.09 10.54
CA LYS A 81 -14.80 0.97 11.49
C LYS A 81 -14.01 2.24 11.78
N LYS A 82 -12.68 2.13 11.88
CA LYS A 82 -11.79 3.25 12.24
C LYS A 82 -11.40 4.09 11.02
N PHE A 83 -11.27 3.45 9.86
CA PHE A 83 -10.80 4.02 8.60
C PHE A 83 -11.73 3.56 7.46
N PRO A 84 -12.92 4.18 7.33
CA PRO A 84 -13.91 3.79 6.32
C PRO A 84 -13.42 4.00 4.88
N ASP A 85 -12.49 4.95 4.68
CA ASP A 85 -11.92 5.28 3.37
C ASP A 85 -10.65 4.46 3.04
N GLY A 86 -10.30 3.48 3.88
CA GLY A 86 -9.15 2.59 3.64
C GLY A 86 -9.45 1.56 2.55
N ASP A 87 -8.43 1.26 1.72
CA ASP A 87 -8.54 0.29 0.63
C ASP A 87 -8.03 -1.10 1.03
N GLY A 88 -7.18 -1.18 2.06
CA GLY A 88 -6.59 -2.44 2.47
C GLY A 88 -5.88 -2.39 3.80
N ILE A 89 -5.44 -3.56 4.25
CA ILE A 89 -4.66 -3.75 5.48
C ILE A 89 -3.40 -4.56 5.22
N ILE A 90 -2.32 -4.20 5.89
CA ILE A 90 -1.10 -5.00 6.00
C ILE A 90 -1.08 -5.62 7.39
N LEU A 91 -1.16 -6.94 7.47
CA LEU A 91 -1.13 -7.68 8.73
C LEU A 91 0.29 -7.70 9.30
N ASN A 92 0.39 -7.47 10.59
CA ASN A 92 1.62 -7.62 11.37
C ASN A 92 1.29 -8.48 12.59
N LEU A 93 1.57 -9.77 12.45
CA LEU A 93 1.24 -10.78 13.44
C LEU A 93 2.49 -11.08 14.27
N ASP A 94 2.39 -10.93 15.59
CA ASP A 94 3.50 -11.20 16.51
C ASP A 94 3.14 -12.38 17.41
N LYS A 95 4.04 -13.36 17.49
CA LYS A 95 3.92 -14.50 18.41
C LYS A 95 3.78 -14.08 19.88
N LYS A 96 4.16 -12.85 20.23
CA LYS A 96 4.00 -12.26 21.56
C LYS A 96 2.57 -11.75 21.85
N GLY A 97 1.65 -11.87 20.90
CA GLY A 97 0.20 -11.69 21.12
C GLY A 97 -0.31 -10.26 20.91
N ILE A 98 0.49 -9.37 20.33
CA ILE A 98 0.02 -8.03 19.90
C ILE A 98 -0.09 -8.03 18.38
N ASP A 99 -1.09 -8.73 17.88
CA ASP A 99 -1.43 -8.72 16.48
C ASP A 99 -2.05 -7.36 16.12
N LYS A 100 -1.55 -6.78 15.04
CA LYS A 100 -2.02 -5.49 14.54
C LYS A 100 -2.06 -5.47 13.02
N CYS A 101 -2.71 -4.47 12.47
CA CYS A 101 -2.61 -4.18 11.05
C CYS A 101 -2.44 -2.70 10.78
N ILE A 102 -1.82 -2.39 9.64
CA ILE A 102 -1.67 -1.03 9.14
C ILE A 102 -2.68 -0.84 8.02
N VAL A 103 -3.51 0.20 8.09
CA VAL A 103 -4.48 0.52 7.04
C VAL A 103 -3.82 1.40 5.98
N ILE A 104 -4.08 1.07 4.72
CA ILE A 104 -3.56 1.78 3.55
C ILE A 104 -4.69 2.37 2.72
N GLN A 105 -4.36 3.40 1.94
CA GLN A 105 -5.19 3.98 0.90
C GLN A 105 -4.34 4.18 -0.36
N TYR A 106 -4.81 3.75 -1.52
CA TYR A 106 -4.09 3.92 -2.78
C TYR A 106 -4.13 5.37 -3.28
N LYS A 107 -3.07 5.78 -3.99
CA LYS A 107 -2.92 7.12 -4.59
C LYS A 107 -3.51 7.23 -5.98
#